data_AF-A0A1L8CQZ4-F1
#
_entry.id   AF-A0A1L8CQZ4-F1
#
_cell.length_a   1.000
_cell.length_b   1.000
_cell.length_c   1.000
_cell.angle_alpha   90.00
_cell.angle_beta   90.00
_cell.angle_gamma   90.00
#
_symmetry.space_group_name_H-M   'P 1'
#
loop_
_entity.id
_entity.type
_entity.pdbx_description
1 polymer ?
#
loop_
_entity_poly.entity_id
_entity_poly.type
_entity_poly.pdbx_seq_one_letter_code
_entity_poly.pdbx_strand_id
1 'polypeptide(L)'
;MHRIILSILCFLPCFAQAAALDSCSRVIDAKDTGTLRIALEDSGLPHYIEGNTVCVEKKHRYAFQILLNETFSRTSKIVQKDWIYIPKSPRGDNLEYLMPINPDMHEALKKVLTEREIWFTTDKEDILWFELANRSKVLDIIFDISEGKIKVDSHKY
;
A
#
# COMPACT_ATOMS: atom_id res chain seq x y z
N MET A 1 9.79 -44.86 49.23
CA MET A 1 10.38 -43.51 49.09
C MET A 1 10.33 -43.10 47.63
N HIS A 2 9.41 -42.21 47.26
CA HIS A 2 9.26 -41.69 45.91
C HIS A 2 10.19 -40.49 45.71
N ARG A 3 11.02 -40.53 44.67
CA ARG A 3 11.68 -39.33 44.14
C ARG A 3 11.35 -39.24 42.66
N ILE A 4 10.29 -38.47 42.39
CA ILE A 4 9.93 -37.97 41.08
C ILE A 4 11.02 -36.96 40.71
N ILE A 5 11.91 -37.33 39.79
CA ILE A 5 12.84 -36.38 39.17
C ILE A 5 12.07 -35.73 38.03
N LEU A 6 11.55 -34.54 38.31
CA LEU A 6 10.86 -33.66 37.38
C LEU A 6 11.91 -33.00 36.47
N SER A 7 12.35 -33.68 35.42
CA SER A 7 13.18 -33.09 34.38
C SER A 7 12.32 -32.25 33.43
N ILE A 8 11.89 -31.07 33.89
CA ILE A 8 11.40 -30.02 32.99
C ILE A 8 12.64 -29.40 32.34
N LEU A 9 13.12 -30.01 31.25
CA LEU A 9 14.05 -29.32 30.38
C LEU A 9 13.27 -28.31 29.56
N CYS A 10 13.62 -27.04 29.78
CA CYS A 10 13.09 -25.87 29.14
C CYS A 10 12.97 -26.05 27.62
N PHE A 11 11.75 -26.25 27.13
CA PHE A 11 11.33 -25.65 25.88
C PHE A 11 11.38 -24.14 26.11
N LEU A 12 12.53 -23.52 25.83
CA LEU A 12 12.54 -22.14 25.38
C LEU A 12 12.10 -22.22 23.92
N PRO A 13 10.86 -21.85 23.56
CA PRO A 13 10.64 -21.46 22.19
C PRO A 13 11.51 -20.22 22.07
N CYS A 14 12.55 -20.30 21.25
CA CYS A 14 13.10 -19.11 20.62
C CYS A 14 11.94 -18.57 19.78
N PHE A 15 11.01 -17.88 20.44
CA PHE A 15 10.17 -16.90 19.81
C PHE A 15 11.18 -15.87 19.31
N ALA A 16 11.67 -16.10 18.09
CA ALA A 16 11.81 -15.00 17.18
C ALA A 16 10.44 -14.33 17.21
N GLN A 17 10.30 -13.34 18.11
CA GLN A 17 9.38 -12.25 17.89
C GLN A 17 9.75 -11.78 16.49
N ALA A 18 9.01 -12.26 15.49
CA ALA A 18 8.68 -11.42 14.37
C ALA A 18 8.04 -10.19 15.05
N ALA A 19 8.88 -9.23 15.43
CA ALA A 19 8.43 -7.94 15.89
C ALA A 19 7.45 -7.52 14.80
N ALA A 20 6.19 -7.36 15.17
CA ALA A 20 5.13 -7.10 14.23
C ALA A 20 5.48 -5.77 13.56
N LEU A 21 6.13 -5.87 12.39
CA LEU A 21 6.49 -4.78 11.50
C LEU A 21 5.18 -4.32 10.87
N ASP A 22 4.33 -3.71 11.70
CA ASP A 22 2.97 -3.36 11.33
C ASP A 22 2.96 -2.07 10.52
N SER A 23 3.93 -1.16 10.74
CA SER A 23 3.96 0.14 10.09
C SER A 23 4.92 0.19 8.91
N CYS A 24 4.38 -0.09 7.73
CA CYS A 24 5.09 -0.11 6.46
C CYS A 24 4.70 1.05 5.55
N SER A 25 5.69 1.57 4.82
CA SER A 25 5.53 2.58 3.76
C SER A 25 6.24 2.10 2.51
N ARG A 26 5.58 2.18 1.36
CA ARG A 26 6.16 1.88 0.05
C ARG A 26 6.52 3.17 -0.65
N VAL A 27 7.78 3.32 -1.03
CA VAL A 27 8.25 4.45 -1.85
C VAL A 27 7.98 4.13 -3.32
N ILE A 28 7.42 5.07 -4.07
CA ILE A 28 7.03 4.84 -5.47
C ILE A 28 8.27 4.67 -6.35
N ASP A 29 9.28 5.54 -6.17
CA ASP A 29 10.55 5.47 -6.87
C ASP A 29 11.62 4.73 -6.03
N ALA A 30 12.32 3.78 -6.64
CA ALA A 30 13.43 3.07 -6.01
C ALA A 30 14.59 4.01 -5.62
N LYS A 31 14.79 5.11 -6.36
CA LYS A 31 15.80 6.13 -6.03
C LYS A 31 15.49 6.84 -4.72
N ASP A 32 14.22 7.14 -4.49
CA ASP A 32 13.74 7.79 -3.26
C ASP A 32 13.84 6.85 -2.05
N THR A 33 13.89 5.53 -2.26
CA THR A 33 14.12 4.54 -1.18
C THR A 33 15.52 4.69 -0.58
N GLY A 34 16.52 5.05 -1.40
CA GLY A 34 17.89 5.31 -0.93
C GLY A 34 17.95 6.52 0.00
N THR A 35 17.25 7.61 -0.35
CA THR A 35 17.14 8.81 0.50
C THR A 35 16.50 8.49 1.84
N LEU A 36 15.40 7.72 1.85
CA LEU A 36 14.73 7.32 3.08
C LEU A 36 15.61 6.40 3.95
N ARG A 37 16.39 5.50 3.35
CA ARG A 37 17.35 4.66 4.08
C ARG A 37 18.35 5.52 4.85
N ILE A 38 18.97 6.51 4.18
CA ILE A 38 19.95 7.40 4.82
C ILE A 38 19.33 8.13 6.00
N ALA A 39 18.13 8.70 5.83
CA ALA A 39 17.42 9.39 6.90
C ALA A 39 17.10 8.46 8.11
N LEU A 40 16.78 7.19 7.84
CA LEU A 40 16.49 6.21 8.89
C LEU A 40 17.73 5.78 9.65
N GLU A 41 18.86 5.61 8.95
CA GLU A 41 20.16 5.33 9.56
C GLU A 41 20.63 6.51 10.41
N ASP A 42 20.53 7.75 9.91
CA ASP A 42 20.91 8.98 10.61
C ASP A 42 20.06 9.25 11.87
N SER A 43 18.77 8.91 11.81
CA SER A 43 17.87 9.02 12.97
C SER A 43 18.00 7.87 13.98
N GLY A 44 18.77 6.83 13.65
CA GLY A 44 18.93 5.63 14.48
C GLY A 44 17.64 4.81 14.65
N LEU A 45 16.67 4.98 13.74
CA LEU A 45 15.37 4.32 13.86
C LEU A 45 15.48 2.85 13.38
N PRO A 46 15.16 1.85 14.23
CA PRO A 46 15.17 0.46 13.81
C PRO A 46 14.15 0.22 12.70
N HIS A 47 14.62 -0.31 11.56
CA HIS A 47 13.82 -0.46 10.36
C HIS A 47 14.20 -1.70 9.55
N TYR A 48 13.29 -2.12 8.67
CA TYR A 48 13.47 -3.20 7.70
C TYR A 48 13.15 -2.68 6.30
N ILE A 49 13.96 -3.04 5.30
CA ILE A 49 13.77 -2.62 3.90
C ILE A 49 13.70 -3.86 3.01
N GLU A 50 12.62 -3.97 2.24
CA GLU A 50 12.41 -4.99 1.22
C GLU A 50 11.93 -4.34 -0.09
N GLY A 51 12.81 -4.31 -1.10
CA GLY A 51 12.58 -3.57 -2.33
C GLY A 51 12.36 -2.08 -2.04
N ASN A 52 11.20 -1.55 -2.43
CA ASN A 52 10.80 -0.17 -2.14
C ASN A 52 9.93 -0.04 -0.88
N THR A 53 9.79 -1.11 -0.10
CA THR A 53 8.98 -1.11 1.13
C THR A 53 9.89 -0.94 2.32
N VAL A 54 9.53 -0.02 3.21
CA VAL A 54 10.24 0.29 4.44
C VAL A 54 9.28 0.13 5.60
N CYS A 55 9.62 -0.73 6.55
CA CYS A 55 8.80 -1.02 7.71
C CYS A 55 9.54 -0.71 9.00
N VAL A 56 8.80 -0.27 10.01
CA VAL A 56 9.30 -0.09 11.38
C VAL A 56 8.38 -0.85 12.34
N GLU A 57 8.87 -1.10 13.55
CA GLU A 57 7.99 -1.58 14.62
C GLU A 57 6.90 -0.55 14.94
N LYS A 58 5.71 -1.03 15.31
CA LYS A 58 4.56 -0.20 15.65
C LYS A 58 4.86 0.91 16.67
N LYS A 59 5.73 0.65 17.65
CA LYS A 59 6.15 1.62 18.67
C LYS A 59 6.90 2.84 18.09
N HIS A 60 7.48 2.68 16.89
CA HIS A 60 8.26 3.69 16.19
C HIS A 60 7.46 4.43 15.10
N ARG A 61 6.18 4.10 14.91
CA ARG A 61 5.31 4.66 13.87
C ARG A 61 5.34 6.18 13.80
N TYR A 62 5.26 6.86 14.95
CA TYR A 62 5.20 8.33 14.97
C TYR A 62 6.53 8.97 14.54
N ALA A 63 7.65 8.45 15.03
CA ALA A 63 8.98 8.89 14.62
C ALA A 63 9.20 8.65 13.12
N PHE A 64 8.76 7.48 12.62
CA PHE A 64 8.81 7.17 11.20
C PHE A 64 7.97 8.13 10.36
N GLN A 65 6.78 8.51 10.83
CA GLN A 65 5.93 9.49 10.16
C GLN A 65 6.60 10.87 10.03
N ILE A 66 7.21 11.36 11.12
CA ILE A 66 7.93 12.64 11.12
C ILE A 66 9.05 12.59 10.09
N LEU A 67 9.85 11.53 10.13
CA LEU A 67 10.97 11.35 9.22
C LEU A 67 10.53 11.29 7.75
N LEU A 68 9.42 10.62 7.45
CA LEU A 68 8.84 10.59 6.10
C LEU A 68 8.42 11.99 5.63
N ASN A 69 7.82 12.79 6.51
CA ASN A 69 7.40 14.17 6.19
C ASN A 69 8.60 15.12 6.02
N GLU A 70 9.68 14.92 6.78
CA GLU A 70 10.92 15.70 6.67
C GLU A 70 11.71 15.33 5.41
N THR A 71 11.77 14.04 5.09
CA THR A 71 12.52 13.52 3.92
C THR A 71 11.80 13.86 2.61
N PHE A 72 10.47 13.84 2.63
CA PHE A 72 9.65 14.07 1.44
C PHE A 72 8.67 15.21 1.66
N SER A 73 9.00 16.37 1.09
CA SER A 73 8.17 17.58 1.11
C SER A 73 6.84 17.46 0.34
N ARG A 74 6.59 16.33 -0.35
CA ARG A 74 5.31 15.99 -1.00
C ARG A 74 4.98 14.51 -0.76
N THR A 75 3.76 14.25 -0.29
CA THR A 75 3.19 12.91 -0.04
C THR A 75 3.02 12.08 -1.32
N SER A 76 3.10 12.69 -2.50
CA SER A 76 2.97 12.02 -3.81
C SER A 76 4.09 11.02 -4.15
N LYS A 77 5.10 10.86 -3.28
CA LYS A 77 6.25 9.96 -3.45
C LYS A 77 6.19 8.70 -2.58
N ILE A 78 5.29 8.65 -1.61
CA ILE A 78 5.21 7.59 -0.61
C ILE A 78 3.77 7.10 -0.50
N VAL A 79 3.59 5.79 -0.65
CA VAL A 79 2.35 5.10 -0.33
C VAL A 79 2.51 4.48 1.05
N GLN A 80 2.00 5.13 2.09
CA GLN A 80 2.00 4.56 3.44
C GLN A 80 0.95 3.45 3.54
N LYS A 81 1.40 2.21 3.78
CA LYS A 81 0.54 1.02 3.77
C LYS A 81 -0.41 0.95 4.99
N ASP A 82 -0.24 1.85 5.96
CA ASP A 82 -1.06 1.96 7.18
C ASP A 82 -2.14 3.06 7.16
N TRP A 83 -2.28 3.81 6.07
CA TRP A 83 -3.20 4.97 6.00
C TRP A 83 -4.22 4.88 4.86
N ILE A 84 -4.19 3.79 4.10
CA ILE A 84 -5.20 3.52 3.12
C ILE A 84 -6.34 2.81 3.86
N TYR A 85 -7.48 3.50 3.97
CA TYR A 85 -8.72 2.82 4.26
C TYR A 85 -9.00 1.88 3.07
N ILE A 86 -8.69 0.59 3.24
CA ILE A 86 -9.05 -0.42 2.25
C ILE A 86 -10.57 -0.62 2.39
N PRO A 87 -11.36 -0.24 1.38
CA PRO A 87 -12.80 -0.40 1.44
C PRO A 87 -13.15 -1.88 1.47
N LYS A 88 -14.36 -2.20 1.92
CA LYS A 88 -14.87 -3.57 1.80
C LYS A 88 -15.58 -3.72 0.47
N SER A 89 -15.24 -4.76 -0.30
CA SER A 89 -16.05 -5.17 -1.45
C SER A 89 -17.44 -5.61 -0.94
N PRO A 90 -18.52 -5.35 -1.70
CA PRO A 90 -19.86 -5.88 -1.40
C PRO A 90 -19.91 -7.41 -1.35
N ARG A 91 -19.01 -8.07 -2.09
CA ARG A 91 -18.88 -9.54 -2.15
C ARG A 91 -17.90 -10.10 -1.13
N GLY A 92 -17.12 -9.23 -0.46
CA GLY A 92 -16.04 -9.64 0.42
C GLY A 92 -14.78 -10.12 -0.31
N ASP A 93 -14.68 -9.86 -1.61
CA ASP A 93 -13.54 -10.25 -2.43
C ASP A 93 -12.29 -9.40 -2.09
N ASN A 94 -11.12 -9.98 -2.35
CA ASN A 94 -9.87 -9.23 -2.29
C ASN A 94 -9.89 -8.05 -3.26
N LEU A 95 -9.38 -6.91 -2.84
CA LEU A 95 -9.33 -5.71 -3.65
C LEU A 95 -7.94 -5.51 -4.28
N GLU A 96 -7.94 -4.88 -5.44
CA GLU A 96 -6.77 -4.25 -6.05
C GLU A 96 -7.04 -2.75 -6.21
N TYR A 97 -5.97 -1.98 -6.43
CA TYR A 97 -6.02 -0.54 -6.47
C TYR A 97 -5.28 0.04 -7.66
N LEU A 98 -5.73 1.22 -8.11
CA LEU A 98 -5.10 2.04 -9.13
C LEU A 98 -4.94 3.46 -8.59
N MET A 99 -3.69 3.94 -8.61
CA MET A 99 -3.41 5.34 -8.29
C MET A 99 -3.90 6.24 -9.43
N PRO A 100 -4.22 7.53 -9.15
CA PRO A 100 -4.51 8.51 -10.19
C PRO A 100 -3.38 8.58 -11.21
N ILE A 101 -3.70 8.43 -12.51
CA ILE A 101 -2.71 8.46 -13.60
C ILE A 101 -2.66 9.87 -14.21
N ASN A 102 -3.74 10.26 -14.90
CA ASN A 102 -4.06 11.64 -15.25
C ASN A 102 -5.57 11.84 -15.08
N PRO A 103 -6.05 13.08 -14.82
CA PRO A 103 -7.45 13.32 -14.47
C PRO A 103 -8.44 12.81 -15.52
N ASP A 104 -8.16 13.05 -16.80
CA ASP A 104 -9.05 12.70 -17.92
C ASP A 104 -9.23 11.18 -18.05
N MET A 105 -8.14 10.42 -17.98
CA MET A 105 -8.17 8.96 -18.04
C MET A 105 -8.76 8.35 -16.77
N HIS A 106 -8.55 8.98 -15.62
CA HIS A 106 -9.09 8.52 -14.36
C HIS A 106 -10.63 8.66 -14.32
N GLU A 107 -11.17 9.79 -14.79
CA GLU A 107 -12.61 9.98 -14.95
C GLU A 107 -13.21 9.10 -16.05
N ALA A 108 -12.51 8.94 -17.19
CA ALA A 108 -12.93 8.01 -18.24
C ALA A 108 -13.02 6.57 -17.71
N LEU A 109 -12.06 6.14 -16.90
CA LEU A 109 -12.08 4.81 -16.29
C LEU A 109 -13.29 4.65 -15.36
N LYS A 110 -13.54 5.60 -14.45
CA LYS A 110 -14.72 5.57 -13.55
C LYS A 110 -16.03 5.48 -14.34
N LYS A 111 -16.16 6.25 -15.43
CA LYS A 111 -17.32 6.23 -16.33
C LYS A 111 -17.52 4.84 -16.93
N VAL A 112 -16.48 4.26 -17.52
CA VAL A 112 -16.57 2.93 -18.17
C VAL A 112 -16.83 1.82 -17.16
N LEU A 113 -16.23 1.88 -15.96
CA LEU A 113 -16.50 0.91 -14.88
C LEU A 113 -17.97 0.97 -14.45
N THR A 114 -18.53 2.18 -14.34
CA THR A 114 -19.96 2.39 -14.05
C THR A 114 -20.83 1.81 -15.16
N GLU A 115 -20.55 2.14 -16.42
CA GLU A 115 -21.31 1.66 -17.58
C GLU A 115 -21.27 0.13 -17.74
N ARG A 116 -20.16 -0.51 -17.35
CA ARG A 116 -19.97 -1.96 -17.40
C ARG A 116 -20.41 -2.68 -16.12
N GLU A 117 -21.03 -1.97 -15.18
CA GLU A 117 -21.48 -2.49 -13.88
C GLU A 117 -20.37 -3.20 -13.09
N ILE A 118 -19.13 -2.74 -13.24
CA ILE A 118 -17.98 -3.24 -12.48
C ILE A 118 -17.90 -2.42 -11.20
N TRP A 119 -18.05 -3.07 -10.05
CA TRP A 119 -17.96 -2.38 -8.77
C TRP A 119 -16.57 -1.76 -8.58
N PHE A 120 -16.56 -0.50 -8.17
CA PHE A 120 -15.37 0.21 -7.71
C PHE A 120 -15.76 1.23 -6.64
N THR A 121 -14.77 1.76 -5.94
CA THR A 121 -14.91 2.92 -5.07
C THR A 121 -13.62 3.73 -5.07
N THR A 122 -13.66 4.95 -4.57
CA THR A 122 -12.49 5.82 -4.43
C THR A 122 -12.30 6.23 -2.98
N ASP A 123 -11.05 6.41 -2.57
CA ASP A 123 -10.74 7.01 -1.28
C ASP A 123 -10.56 8.54 -1.39
N LYS A 124 -10.20 9.17 -0.27
CA LYS A 124 -9.97 10.62 -0.18
C LYS A 124 -8.79 11.12 -1.03
N GLU A 125 -7.89 10.23 -1.45
CA GLU A 125 -6.73 10.52 -2.31
C GLU A 125 -7.02 10.18 -3.78
N ASP A 126 -8.30 9.90 -4.11
CA ASP A 126 -8.78 9.46 -5.42
C ASP A 126 -8.15 8.13 -5.90
N ILE A 127 -7.66 7.29 -4.98
CA ILE A 127 -7.21 5.94 -5.35
C ILE A 127 -8.46 5.11 -5.67
N LEU A 128 -8.47 4.50 -6.84
CA LEU A 128 -9.56 3.66 -7.30
C LEU A 128 -9.36 2.22 -6.84
N TRP A 129 -10.32 1.71 -6.08
CA TRP A 129 -10.38 0.36 -5.53
C TRP A 129 -11.40 -0.48 -6.29
N PHE A 130 -11.04 -1.71 -6.66
CA PHE A 130 -11.92 -2.64 -7.36
C PHE A 130 -11.63 -4.09 -6.96
N GLU A 131 -12.56 -5.00 -7.20
CA GLU A 131 -12.36 -6.43 -6.88
C GLU A 131 -11.28 -7.04 -7.77
N LEU A 132 -10.33 -7.77 -7.19
CA LEU A 132 -9.22 -8.44 -7.88
C LEU A 132 -9.70 -9.35 -9.02
N ALA A 133 -10.87 -9.97 -8.86
CA ALA A 133 -11.51 -10.78 -9.90
C ALA A 133 -11.77 -10.01 -11.22
N ASN A 134 -11.88 -8.67 -11.15
CA ASN A 134 -12.09 -7.81 -12.32
C ASN A 134 -10.79 -7.25 -12.91
N ARG A 135 -9.61 -7.58 -12.35
CA ARG A 135 -8.30 -7.03 -12.78
C ARG A 135 -8.09 -7.04 -14.28
N SER A 136 -8.31 -8.18 -14.95
CA SER A 136 -8.13 -8.26 -16.41
C SER A 136 -9.04 -7.27 -17.14
N LYS A 137 -10.31 -7.19 -16.76
CA LYS A 137 -11.28 -6.27 -17.38
C LYS A 137 -10.90 -4.81 -17.18
N VAL A 138 -10.45 -4.46 -15.97
CA VAL A 138 -10.01 -3.09 -15.64
C VAL A 138 -8.79 -2.71 -16.47
N LEU A 139 -7.81 -3.62 -16.61
CA LEU A 139 -6.64 -3.39 -17.46
C LEU A 139 -7.02 -3.24 -18.94
N ASP A 140 -7.92 -4.09 -19.45
CA ASP A 140 -8.41 -3.97 -20.83
C ASP A 140 -9.06 -2.61 -21.10
N ILE A 141 -9.85 -2.10 -20.14
CA ILE A 141 -10.45 -0.76 -20.23
C ILE A 141 -9.38 0.34 -20.27
N ILE A 142 -8.36 0.25 -19.41
CA ILE A 142 -7.25 1.21 -19.40
C ILE A 142 -6.52 1.21 -20.74
N PHE A 143 -6.25 0.03 -21.29
CA PHE A 143 -5.65 -0.10 -22.62
C PHE A 143 -6.54 0.53 -23.69
N ASP A 144 -7.84 0.21 -23.72
CA ASP A 144 -8.79 0.76 -24.68
C ASP A 144 -8.91 2.30 -24.60
N ILE A 145 -8.84 2.88 -23.40
CA ILE A 145 -8.79 4.34 -23.22
C ILE A 145 -7.47 4.90 -23.76
N SER A 146 -6.33 4.28 -23.42
CA SER A 146 -5.01 4.73 -23.84
C SER A 146 -4.79 4.67 -25.36
N GLU A 147 -5.43 3.70 -26.04
CA GLU A 147 -5.40 3.55 -27.49
C GLU A 147 -6.44 4.42 -28.22
N GLY A 148 -7.24 5.20 -27.47
CA GLY A 148 -8.27 6.08 -28.03
C GLY A 148 -9.48 5.34 -28.62
N LYS A 149 -9.63 4.04 -28.33
CA LYS A 149 -10.82 3.25 -28.71
C LYS A 149 -12.04 3.69 -27.91
N ILE A 150 -11.82 4.10 -26.66
CA ILE A 150 -12.83 4.76 -25.82
C ILE A 150 -12.55 6.25 -25.86
N LYS A 151 -13.51 7.03 -26.39
CA LYS A 151 -13.39 8.48 -26.43
C LYS A 151 -13.50 9.04 -25.02
N VAL A 152 -12.46 9.72 -24.59
CA VAL A 152 -12.50 10.60 -23.42
C VAL A 152 -13.12 11.91 -23.91
N ASP A 153 -14.30 12.27 -23.39
CA ASP A 153 -14.92 13.56 -23.71
C ASP A 153 -14.06 14.68 -23.09
N SER A 154 -13.06 15.14 -23.85
CA SER A 154 -12.22 16.28 -23.49
C SER A 154 -13.04 17.57 -23.68
N HIS A 155 -14.01 17.82 -22.81
CA HIS A 155 -14.81 19.05 -22.83
C HIS A 155 -14.85 19.73 -21.46
N LYS A 156 -14.16 20.89 -21.44
CA LYS A 156 -14.34 22.08 -20.59
C LYS A 156 -13.85 22.03 -19.15
N TYR A 157 -12.60 22.46 -18.99
CA TYR A 157 -12.29 23.61 -18.14
C TYR A 157 -11.55 24.67 -18.95
#